data_AF-A0A919L4E9-F1
#
_entry.id   AF-A0A919L4E9-F1
#
_cell.length_a   1.000
_cell.length_b   1.000
_cell.length_c   1.000
_cell.angle_alpha   90.00
_cell.angle_beta   90.00
_cell.angle_gamma   90.00
#
_symmetry.space_group_name_H-M   'P 1'
#
loop_
_entity.id
_entity.type
_entity.pdbx_description
1 polymer ?
#
loop_
_entity_poly.entity_id
_entity_poly.type
_entity_poly.pdbx_seq_one_letter_code
_entity_poly.pdbx_strand_id
1 'polypeptide(L)' 'MGKKKAMQGAGKGGARRKGGEQPADAAAAAAIRAARFGRLPSRVEPSQMVEETPAQAPHDPDFGRNPENDWMIRYSAG' A
#
# COMPACT_ATOMS: atom_id res chain seq x y z
N MET A 1 -14.88 53.48 18.77
CA MET A 1 -13.78 52.50 18.60
C MET A 1 -14.21 51.13 19.11
N GLY A 2 -14.54 50.19 18.21
CA GLY A 2 -14.87 48.81 18.57
C GLY A 2 -13.61 47.95 18.65
N LYS A 3 -13.34 47.34 19.81
CA LYS A 3 -12.30 46.31 19.96
C LYS A 3 -12.97 44.94 19.97
N LYS A 4 -12.86 44.20 18.88
CA LYS A 4 -13.00 42.73 18.88
C LYS A 4 -11.64 42.15 18.51
N LYS A 5 -11.06 41.34 19.38
CA LYS A 5 -10.14 40.29 18.93
C LYS A 5 -10.33 39.06 19.81
N ALA A 6 -10.87 38.03 19.17
CA ALA A 6 -11.15 36.73 19.74
C ALA A 6 -9.85 35.92 19.92
N MET A 7 -9.69 35.39 21.13
CA MET A 7 -9.45 33.97 21.43
C MET A 7 -8.61 33.19 20.39
N GLN A 8 -7.31 33.05 20.65
CA GLN A 8 -6.49 32.00 20.04
C GLN A 8 -6.54 30.76 20.94
N GLY A 9 -7.17 29.69 20.43
CA GLY A 9 -7.11 28.36 21.02
C GLY A 9 -5.76 27.72 20.74
N ALA A 10 -5.03 27.35 21.80
CA ALA A 10 -3.81 26.57 21.72
C ALA A 10 -4.16 25.08 21.64
N GLY A 11 -4.29 24.56 20.42
CA GLY A 11 -4.32 23.11 20.17
C GLY A 11 -2.89 22.56 20.19
N LYS A 12 -2.47 21.94 21.30
CA LYS A 12 -1.25 21.12 21.37
C LYS A 12 -1.45 19.85 20.53
N GLY A 13 -1.11 19.92 19.25
CA GLY A 13 -1.00 18.76 18.38
C GLY A 13 0.26 17.95 18.73
N GLY A 14 0.06 16.70 19.14
CA GLY A 14 1.11 15.77 19.56
C GLY A 14 2.23 15.60 18.53
N ALA A 15 3.46 15.52 19.04
CA ALA A 15 4.67 15.29 18.29
C ALA A 15 4.56 14.00 17.47
N ARG A 16 4.39 14.13 16.15
CA ARG A 16 4.54 13.03 15.21
C ARG A 16 6.03 12.72 15.04
N ARG A 17 6.38 11.50 15.43
CA ARG A 17 7.63 10.72 15.25
C ARG A 17 8.80 11.44 14.54
N LYS A 18 9.93 11.57 15.25
CA LYS A 18 11.25 11.78 14.65
C LYS A 18 11.60 10.59 13.75
N GLY A 19 11.37 10.73 12.46
CA GLY A 19 12.06 10.00 11.40
C GLY A 19 12.89 10.98 10.60
N GLY A 20 13.82 11.68 11.28
CA GLY A 20 14.79 12.53 10.61
C GLY A 20 15.98 11.67 10.26
N GLU A 21 15.92 10.96 9.14
CA GLU A 21 17.12 10.42 8.51
C GLU A 21 17.96 11.64 8.12
N GLN A 22 19.00 11.94 8.89
CA GLN A 22 19.91 13.02 8.55
C GLN A 22 20.58 12.60 7.22
N PRO A 23 20.76 13.50 6.24
CA PRO A 23 21.22 13.10 4.90
C PRO A 23 22.56 12.34 4.90
N ALA A 24 23.38 12.53 5.94
CA ALA A 24 24.61 11.77 6.17
C ALA A 24 24.34 10.28 6.49
N ASP A 25 23.29 9.97 7.25
CA ASP A 25 22.91 8.61 7.63
C ASP A 25 22.37 7.83 6.41
N ALA A 26 21.56 8.51 5.59
CA ALA A 26 21.06 7.96 4.32
C ALA A 26 22.19 7.63 3.34
N ALA A 27 23.20 8.49 3.26
CA ALA A 27 24.38 8.28 2.41
C ALA A 27 25.24 7.10 2.90
N ALA A 28 25.45 6.98 4.21
CA ALA A 28 26.17 5.85 4.81
C ALA A 28 25.44 4.51 4.57
N ALA A 29 24.11 4.49 4.75
CA ALA A 29 23.29 3.32 4.46
C ALA A 29 23.31 2.96 2.96
N ALA A 30 23.30 3.96 2.08
CA ALA A 30 23.43 3.75 0.63
C ALA A 30 24.79 3.16 0.26
N ALA A 31 25.89 3.62 0.87
CA ALA A 31 27.23 3.08 0.65
C ALA A 31 27.35 1.62 1.08
N ILE A 32 26.82 1.25 2.25
CA ILE A 32 26.79 -0.14 2.72
C ILE A 32 25.98 -1.02 1.75
N ARG A 33 24.82 -0.54 1.29
CA ARG A 33 24.02 -1.27 0.29
C ARG A 33 24.79 -1.45 -1.02
N ALA A 34 25.46 -0.41 -1.50
CA ALA A 34 26.25 -0.47 -2.73
C ALA A 34 27.44 -1.43 -2.61
N ALA A 35 28.10 -1.51 -1.45
CA ALA A 35 29.15 -2.50 -1.20
C ALA A 35 28.63 -3.94 -1.24
N ARG A 36 27.39 -4.16 -0.78
CA ARG A 36 26.76 -5.49 -0.75
C ARG A 36 26.15 -5.92 -2.09
N PHE A 37 25.53 -4.99 -2.80
CA PHE A 37 24.68 -5.28 -3.96
C PHE A 37 25.17 -4.62 -5.27
N GLY A 38 26.26 -3.85 -5.21
CA GLY A 38 26.77 -3.09 -6.35
C GLY A 38 25.89 -1.89 -6.72
N ARG A 39 25.97 -1.47 -7.98
CA ARG A 39 25.17 -0.36 -8.52
C ARG A 39 23.82 -0.87 -9.02
N LEU A 40 22.76 -0.12 -8.74
CA LEU A 40 21.45 -0.40 -9.32
C LEU A 40 21.52 -0.30 -10.86
N PRO A 41 20.89 -1.23 -11.60
CA PRO A 41 20.72 -1.10 -13.04
C PRO A 41 19.97 0.18 -13.42
N SER A 42 20.07 0.56 -14.70
CA SER A 42 19.26 1.64 -15.25
C SER A 42 17.77 1.38 -15.06
N ARG A 43 16.99 2.43 -14.82
CA ARG A 43 15.54 2.34 -14.72
C ARG A 43 14.97 1.91 -16.08
N VAL A 44 13.99 1.01 -16.06
CA VAL A 44 13.22 0.63 -17.25
C VAL A 44 12.23 1.75 -17.55
N GLU A 45 12.16 2.17 -18.82
CA GLU A 45 11.19 3.15 -19.28
C GLU A 45 9.77 2.57 -19.20
N PRO A 46 8.74 3.36 -18.82
CA PRO A 46 7.36 2.86 -18.76
C PRO A 46 6.89 2.23 -20.08
N SER A 47 7.33 2.76 -21.23
CA SER A 47 7.02 2.23 -22.56
C SER A 47 7.65 0.88 -22.88
N GLN A 48 8.55 0.38 -22.03
CA GLN A 48 9.18 -0.94 -22.12
C GLN A 48 8.63 -1.92 -21.07
N MET A 49 7.72 -1.47 -20.22
CA MET A 49 7.00 -2.33 -19.28
C MET A 49 5.82 -3.00 -19.97
N VAL A 50 5.33 -4.10 -19.38
CA VAL A 50 4.13 -4.79 -19.84
C VAL A 50 2.94 -4.32 -19.01
N GLU A 51 1.80 -4.09 -19.65
CA GLU A 51 0.56 -3.73 -18.97
C GLU A 51 0.02 -4.91 -18.15
N GLU A 52 -0.38 -4.63 -16.90
CA GLU A 52 -1.01 -5.64 -16.06
C GLU A 52 -2.47 -5.86 -16.50
N THR A 53 -2.86 -7.12 -16.69
CA THR A 53 -4.25 -7.50 -16.90
C THR A 53 -4.78 -8.18 -15.64
N PRO A 54 -5.97 -7.82 -15.14
CA PRO A 54 -6.58 -8.53 -14.02
C PRO A 54 -6.67 -10.03 -14.32
N ALA A 55 -6.35 -10.85 -13.33
CA ALA A 55 -6.49 -12.29 -13.47
C ALA A 55 -7.96 -12.63 -13.79
N GLN A 56 -8.19 -13.36 -14.87
CA GLN A 56 -9.51 -13.93 -15.15
C GLN A 56 -9.92 -14.85 -13.99
N ALA A 57 -11.22 -14.86 -13.69
CA ALA A 57 -11.76 -15.84 -12.75
C ALA A 57 -11.35 -17.25 -13.19
N PRO A 58 -11.03 -18.16 -12.25
CA PRO A 58 -10.74 -19.55 -12.58
C PRO A 58 -11.85 -20.13 -13.46
N HIS A 59 -11.48 -20.94 -14.45
CA HIS A 59 -12.43 -21.76 -15.20
C HIS A 59 -12.85 -22.97 -14.34
N ASP A 60 -13.37 -22.68 -13.16
CA ASP A 60 -13.86 -23.67 -12.21
C ASP A 60 -15.39 -23.54 -12.16
N PRO A 61 -16.15 -24.57 -12.56
CA PRO A 61 -17.60 -24.54 -12.53
C PRO A 61 -18.18 -24.40 -11.11
N ASP A 62 -17.37 -24.70 -10.08
CA ASP A 62 -17.75 -24.55 -8.68
C ASP A 62 -17.26 -23.22 -8.07
N PHE A 63 -16.65 -22.33 -8.86
CA PHE A 63 -16.21 -21.01 -8.38
C PHE A 63 -17.41 -20.14 -7.97
N GLY A 64 -17.44 -19.69 -6.71
CA GLY A 64 -18.55 -18.92 -6.15
C GLY A 64 -19.73 -19.76 -5.65
N ARG A 65 -19.58 -21.09 -5.61
CA ARG A 65 -20.56 -22.00 -5.03
C ARG A 65 -20.67 -21.78 -3.53
N ASN A 66 -21.90 -21.73 -3.01
CA ASN A 66 -22.15 -21.58 -1.58
C ASN A 66 -22.38 -22.96 -0.95
N PRO A 67 -21.40 -23.51 -0.20
CA PRO A 67 -21.52 -24.83 0.40
C PRO A 67 -22.68 -24.95 1.40
N GLU A 68 -23.13 -23.83 1.98
CA GLU A 68 -24.23 -23.81 2.96
C GLU A 68 -25.59 -24.09 2.32
N ASN A 69 -25.75 -23.84 1.02
CA ASN A 69 -27.00 -24.07 0.29
C ASN A 69 -26.93 -25.30 -0.62
N ASP A 70 -25.74 -25.87 -0.81
CA ASP A 70 -25.51 -26.98 -1.72
C ASP A 70 -26.29 -28.24 -1.37
N TRP A 71 -26.46 -28.48 -0.07
CA TRP A 71 -27.19 -29.64 0.42
C TRP A 71 -28.69 -29.55 0.12
N MET A 72 -29.28 -28.35 0.02
CA MET A 72 -30.68 -28.19 -0.36
C MET A 72 -30.91 -28.60 -1.82
N ILE A 73 -30.07 -28.13 -2.73
CA ILE A 73 -30.21 -28.43 -4.17
C ILE A 73 -30.08 -29.93 -4.44
N ARG A 74 -29.22 -30.64 -3.70
CA ARG A 74 -29.00 -32.09 -3.91
C ARG A 74 -30.00 -33.00 -3.20
N TYR A 75 -30.63 -32.55 -2.10
CA TYR A 75 -31.35 -33.45 -1.21
C TYR A 75 -32.74 -32.95 -0.75
N SER A 76 -33.17 -31.74 -1.12
CA SER A 76 -34.48 -31.20 -0.72
C SER A 76 -35.52 -31.13 -1.83
N ALA A 77 -35.19 -31.53 -3.07
CA ALA A 77 -36.14 -31.69 -4.16
C ALA A 77 -36.64 -33.15 -4.19
N GLY A 78 -37.43 -33.53 -3.19
CA GLY A 78 -38.14 -34.80 -3.09
C GLY A 78 -39.62 -34.53 -2.89
#